data_AF-A0A6S6PB47-F1
#
_entry.id   AF-A0A6S6PB47-F1
#
_cell.length_a   1.000
_cell.length_b   1.000
_cell.length_c   1.000
_cell.angle_alpha   90.00
_cell.angle_beta   90.00
_cell.angle_gamma   90.00
#
_symmetry.space_group_name_H-M   'P 1'
#
loop_
_entity.id
_entity.type
_entity.pdbx_description
1 polymer ?
#
loop_
_entity_poly.entity_id
_entity_poly.type
_entity_poly.pdbx_seq_one_letter_code
_entity_poly.pdbx_strand_id
1 'polypeptide(L)'
;MAKYVTLNEAMDAKDELGEAELRYKLLAEVFESEPKLRSQLNPAIVAAKAEINQLRALATEGDDETSDDDSGDVVPFDASRFRKSS
;
A
#
# COMPACT_ATOMS: atom_id res chain seq x y z
N MET A 1 8.66 0.99 -14.12
CA MET A 1 10.12 1.02 -14.34
C MET A 1 10.73 1.38 -13.00
N ALA A 2 11.73 0.65 -12.50
CA ALA A 2 12.28 0.95 -11.18
C ALA A 2 12.97 2.31 -11.22
N LYS A 3 12.62 3.20 -10.29
CA LYS A 3 13.14 4.57 -10.17
C LYS A 3 14.63 4.60 -9.82
N TYR A 4 15.12 3.56 -9.14
CA TYR A 4 16.50 3.39 -8.71
C TYR A 4 17.12 2.14 -9.35
N VAL A 5 18.45 2.15 -9.47
CA VAL A 5 19.23 1.01 -9.99
C VAL A 5 19.62 0.07 -8.85
N THR A 6 19.89 0.62 -7.66
CA THR A 6 20.27 -0.17 -6.48
C THR A 6 19.37 0.11 -5.28
N LEU A 7 19.27 -0.85 -4.35
CA LEU A 7 18.52 -0.67 -3.10
C LEU A 7 19.10 0.48 -2.26
N ASN A 8 20.43 0.60 -2.23
CA ASN A 8 21.10 1.66 -1.47
C ASN A 8 20.72 3.06 -1.97
N GLU A 9 20.57 3.25 -3.29
CA GLU A 9 20.11 4.55 -3.83
C GLU A 9 18.70 4.91 -3.34
N ALA A 10 17.80 3.93 -3.26
CA ALA A 10 16.45 4.15 -2.73
C ALA A 10 16.47 4.47 -1.24
N MET A 11 17.31 3.76 -0.47
CA MET A 11 17.53 4.00 0.96
C MET A 11 18.13 5.38 1.24
N ASP A 12 19.15 5.78 0.47
CA ASP A 12 19.80 7.09 0.59
C ASP A 12 18.83 8.23 0.27
N ALA A 13 17.93 8.01 -0.70
CA ALA A 13 16.84 8.92 -1.03
C ALA A 13 15.67 8.88 -0.04
N LYS A 14 15.69 7.97 0.94
CA LYS A 14 14.60 7.70 1.89
C LYS A 14 13.26 7.42 1.20
N ASP A 15 13.32 6.77 0.04
CA ASP A 15 12.14 6.42 -0.76
C ASP A 15 11.73 4.98 -0.46
N GLU A 16 10.95 4.81 0.61
CA GLU A 16 10.52 3.49 1.09
C GLU A 16 9.73 2.72 0.04
N LEU A 17 8.86 3.41 -0.73
CA LEU A 17 8.09 2.79 -1.81
C LEU A 17 9.02 2.34 -2.95
N GLY A 18 9.95 3.19 -3.36
CA GLY A 18 10.94 2.86 -4.38
C GLY A 18 11.84 1.69 -3.97
N GLU A 19 12.23 1.63 -2.69
CA GLU A 19 13.00 0.51 -2.14
C GLU A 19 12.19 -0.79 -2.18
N ALA A 20 10.94 -0.77 -1.72
CA ALA A 20 10.05 -1.94 -1.71
C ALA A 20 9.77 -2.46 -3.13
N GLU A 21 9.55 -1.58 -4.10
CA GLU A 21 9.37 -1.93 -5.51
C GLU A 21 10.62 -2.58 -6.12
N LEU A 22 11.81 -2.03 -5.83
CA LEU A 22 13.07 -2.60 -6.32
C LEU A 22 13.35 -3.96 -5.67
N ARG A 23 13.09 -4.10 -4.36
CA ARG A 23 13.21 -5.37 -3.63
C ARG A 23 12.30 -6.44 -4.22
N TYR A 24 11.03 -6.10 -4.48
CA TYR A 24 10.09 -7.00 -5.14
C TYR A 24 10.60 -7.46 -6.51
N LYS A 25 11.08 -6.52 -7.33
CA LYS A 25 11.61 -6.81 -8.66
C LYS A 25 12.79 -7.79 -8.59
N LEU A 26 13.76 -7.54 -7.71
CA LEU A 26 14.92 -8.42 -7.53
C LEU A 26 14.49 -9.83 -7.07
N LEU A 27 13.55 -9.93 -6.12
CA LEU A 27 13.02 -11.21 -5.67
C LEU A 27 12.31 -11.98 -6.80
N ALA A 28 11.54 -11.28 -7.63
CA ALA A 28 10.85 -11.87 -8.78
C ALA A 28 11.84 -12.39 -9.84
N GLU A 29 12.88 -11.62 -10.16
CA GLU A 29 13.94 -12.04 -11.10
C GLU A 29 14.67 -13.31 -10.60
N VAL A 30 14.99 -13.38 -9.30
CA VAL A 30 15.60 -14.58 -8.71
C VAL A 30 14.61 -15.76 -8.69
N PHE A 31 13.33 -15.51 -8.40
CA PHE A 31 12.30 -16.54 -8.40
C PHE A 31 12.10 -17.21 -9.78
N GLU A 32 12.21 -16.41 -10.84
CA GLU A 32 12.14 -16.89 -12.22
C GLU A 32 13.40 -17.68 -12.61
N SER A 33 14.58 -17.15 -12.28
CA SER A 33 15.87 -17.74 -12.65
C SER A 33 16.28 -18.95 -11.81
N GLU A 34 15.81 -19.06 -10.57
CA GLU A 34 16.20 -20.13 -9.64
C GLU A 34 14.97 -20.92 -9.11
N PRO A 35 14.41 -21.86 -9.91
CA PRO A 35 13.23 -22.64 -9.52
C PRO A 35 13.36 -23.38 -8.19
N LYS A 36 14.58 -23.79 -7.84
CA LYS A 36 14.90 -24.50 -6.58
C LYS A 36 14.65 -23.66 -5.32
N LEU A 37 14.63 -22.33 -5.45
CA LEU A 37 14.44 -21.39 -4.34
C LEU A 37 13.00 -20.92 -4.19
N ARG A 38 12.07 -21.32 -5.08
CA ARG A 38 10.71 -20.78 -5.12
C ARG A 38 9.93 -20.94 -3.82
N SER A 39 10.07 -22.08 -3.14
CA SER A 39 9.41 -22.30 -1.84
C SER A 39 9.89 -21.33 -0.77
N GLN A 40 11.16 -20.91 -0.82
CA GLN A 40 11.78 -19.98 0.12
C GLN A 40 11.49 -18.53 -0.25
N LEU A 41 11.44 -18.21 -1.56
CA LEU A 41 11.23 -16.86 -2.06
C LEU A 41 9.76 -16.44 -2.10
N ASN A 42 8.82 -17.37 -2.23
CA ASN A 42 7.38 -17.07 -2.28
C ASN A 42 6.90 -16.22 -1.09
N PRO A 43 7.21 -16.56 0.18
CA PRO A 43 6.83 -15.73 1.32
C PRO A 43 7.38 -14.30 1.24
N ALA A 44 8.65 -14.14 0.83
CA ALA A 44 9.28 -12.83 0.71
C ALA A 44 8.64 -11.97 -0.40
N ILE A 45 8.26 -12.59 -1.52
CA ILE A 45 7.55 -11.92 -2.62
C ILE A 45 6.17 -11.45 -2.17
N VAL A 46 5.43 -12.28 -1.43
CA VAL A 46 4.10 -11.91 -0.90
C VAL A 46 4.22 -10.77 0.11
N ALA A 47 5.20 -10.82 1.01
CA ALA A 47 5.48 -9.75 1.96
C ALA A 47 5.80 -8.43 1.26
N ALA A 48 6.69 -8.45 0.26
CA ALA A 48 7.05 -7.25 -0.51
C ALA A 48 5.85 -6.66 -1.26
N LYS A 49 4.97 -7.50 -1.84
CA LYS A 49 3.71 -7.01 -2.45
C LYS A 49 2.79 -6.34 -1.43
N ALA A 50 2.65 -6.92 -0.24
CA ALA A 50 1.82 -6.36 0.82
C ALA A 50 2.35 -4.99 1.27
N GLU A 51 3.67 -4.89 1.46
CA GLU A 51 4.36 -3.64 1.81
C GLU A 51 4.17 -2.55 0.74
N ILE A 52 4.35 -2.88 -0.55
CA ILE A 52 4.10 -1.93 -1.65
C ILE A 52 2.66 -1.41 -1.61
N ASN A 53 1.68 -2.27 -1.38
CA ASN A 53 0.28 -1.85 -1.31
C ASN A 53 0.01 -0.96 -0.10
N GLN A 54 0.60 -1.26 1.06
CA GLN A 54 0.48 -0.42 2.25
C GLN A 54 1.12 0.96 2.03
N LEU A 55 2.33 1.01 1.47
CA LEU A 55 3.02 2.28 1.19
C LEU A 55 2.27 3.12 0.16
N ARG A 56 1.66 2.50 -0.85
CA ARG A 56 0.80 3.20 -1.82
C ARG A 56 -0.48 3.74 -1.18
N ALA A 57 -1.10 2.98 -0.28
CA ALA A 57 -2.28 3.45 0.46
C ALA A 57 -1.92 4.66 1.32
N LEU A 58 -0.83 4.59 2.09
CA LEU A 58 -0.35 5.70 2.92
C LEU A 58 0.02 6.93 2.09
N ALA A 59 0.63 6.76 0.91
CA ALA A 59 0.92 7.86 0.01
C ALA A 59 -0.34 8.53 -0.55
N THR A 60 -1.45 7.79 -0.66
CA THR A 60 -2.74 8.32 -1.12
C THR A 60 -3.47 9.05 0.02
N GLU A 61 -3.42 8.51 1.25
CA GLU A 61 -4.00 9.16 2.44
C GLU A 61 -3.28 10.48 2.80
N GLY A 62 -1.99 10.60 2.48
CA GLY A 62 -1.21 11.82 2.69
C GLY A 62 -1.46 12.94 1.67
N ASP A 63 -2.02 12.63 0.50
CA ASP A 63 -2.41 13.62 -0.51
C ASP A 63 -3.84 14.17 -0.26
N ASP A 64 -4.60 13.56 0.66
CA ASP A 64 -5.96 13.95 1.06
C ASP A 64 -6.00 14.95 2.23
N GLU A 65 -4.88 15.56 2.62
CA GLU A 65 -4.88 16.71 3.57
C GLU A 65 -5.32 18.04 2.92
N THR A 66 -6.02 18.00 1.78
CA THR A 66 -6.86 19.11 1.30
C THR A 66 -8.12 18.65 0.57
N SER A 67 -8.93 17.80 1.21
CA SER A 67 -10.37 17.82 0.96
C SER A 67 -11.16 17.57 2.23
N ASP A 68 -11.35 18.65 2.98
CA ASP A 68 -12.62 18.90 3.68
C ASP A 68 -13.75 18.83 2.64
N ASP A 69 -14.31 17.65 2.31
CA ASP A 69 -15.71 17.49 1.84
C ASP A 69 -16.13 16.04 1.47
N ASP A 70 -15.80 15.03 2.28
CA ASP A 70 -16.63 13.81 2.25
C ASP A 70 -16.80 13.18 3.63
N SER A 71 -17.29 13.99 4.57
CA SER A 71 -18.06 13.45 5.67
C SER A 71 -19.32 12.83 5.06
N GLY A 72 -19.27 11.56 4.69
CA GLY A 72 -20.44 10.81 4.23
C GLY A 72 -21.60 11.13 5.16
N ASP A 73 -22.72 11.59 4.59
CA ASP A 73 -23.83 12.23 5.29
C ASP A 73 -24.34 11.35 6.45
N VAL A 74 -23.75 11.55 7.64
CA VAL A 74 -24.16 10.88 8.87
C VAL A 74 -25.41 11.60 9.31
N VAL A 75 -26.55 11.10 8.82
CA VAL A 75 -27.85 11.63 9.22
C VAL A 75 -27.96 11.53 10.75
N PRO A 76 -28.08 12.66 11.47
CA PRO A 76 -28.12 12.63 12.92
C PRO A 76 -29.35 11.87 13.40
N PHE A 77 -29.20 11.16 14.52
CA PHE A 77 -30.27 10.37 15.11
C PHE A 77 -31.47 11.25 15.48
N ASP A 78 -32.60 11.03 14.81
CA ASP A 78 -33.86 11.73 15.05
C ASP A 78 -34.90 10.79 15.69
N ALA A 79 -35.07 10.92 17.00
CA ALA A 79 -36.03 10.13 17.78
C ALA A 79 -37.50 10.40 17.41
N SER A 80 -37.80 11.54 16.77
CA SER A 80 -39.15 11.88 16.36
C SER A 80 -39.67 10.99 15.23
N ARG A 81 -38.76 10.43 14.40
CA ARG A 81 -39.09 9.49 13.31
C ARG A 81 -39.65 8.16 13.80
N PHE A 82 -39.43 7.81 15.06
CA PHE A 82 -39.86 6.53 15.64
C PHE A 82 -41.12 6.66 16.50
N ARG A 83 -41.76 7.84 16.52
CA ARG A 83 -43.02 8.02 17.23
C ARG A 83 -44.18 7.56 16.36
N LYS A 84 -45.01 6.68 16.91
CA LYS A 84 -46.25 6.23 16.28
C LYS A 84 -47.19 7.43 16.15
N SER A 85 -47.56 7.78 14.92
CA SER A 85 -48.59 8.80 14.65
C SER A 85 -49.90 8.34 15.29
N SER A 86 -50.45 9.20 16.16
CA SER A 86 -51.69 8.94 16.89
C SER A 86 -52.93 9.19 16.03
#